data_AF-A0A938NEW2-F1
#
_entry.id   AF-A0A938NEW2-F1
#
_cell.length_a   1.000
_cell.length_b   1.000
_cell.length_c   1.000
_cell.angle_alpha   90.00
_cell.angle_beta   90.00
_cell.angle_gamma   90.00
#
_symmetry.space_group_name_H-M   'P 1'
#
loop_
_entity.id
_entity.type
_entity.pdbx_description
1 polymer ?
#
loop_
_entity_poly.entity_id
_entity_poly.type
_entity_poly.pdbx_seq_one_letter_code
_entity_poly.pdbx_strand_id
1 'polypeptide(L)'
;MLIWYANIPEETGWYLARQTGGWTAVTLLLLFGHFFLPFLGLISRYPKRQGLLLTPGAFWVLLMHWVDIYWLVMPGFSPGRPPFHLLDLALAIGLGGVAASLILLRLRRCSVIPEKDPRLAASLEFENA
;
A
#
# COMPACT_ATOMS: atom_id res chain seq x y z
N MET A 1 -19.06 -4.55 4.84
CA MET A 1 -20.27 -5.42 4.79
C MET A 1 -21.16 -5.24 6.00
N LEU A 2 -20.66 -5.34 7.24
CA LEU A 2 -21.50 -5.19 8.45
C LEU A 2 -22.27 -3.86 8.51
N ILE A 3 -21.58 -2.74 8.28
CA ILE A 3 -22.18 -1.39 8.32
C ILE A 3 -23.27 -1.23 7.26
N TRP A 4 -23.06 -1.78 6.06
CA TRP A 4 -24.03 -1.74 4.97
C TRP A 4 -25.25 -2.64 5.24
N TYR A 5 -25.03 -3.78 5.90
CA TYR A 5 -26.11 -4.70 6.27
C TYR A 5 -27.00 -4.15 7.39
N ALA A 6 -26.40 -3.58 8.44
CA ALA A 6 -27.14 -3.02 9.57
C ALA A 6 -27.79 -1.66 9.23
N ASN A 7 -27.17 -0.89 8.32
CA ASN A 7 -27.65 0.39 7.81
C ASN A 7 -28.12 1.38 8.91
N ILE A 8 -27.35 1.48 9.99
CA ILE A 8 -27.64 2.37 11.12
C ILE A 8 -27.21 3.81 10.74
N PRO A 9 -28.09 4.82 10.85
CA PRO A 9 -27.82 6.19 10.39
C PRO A 9 -26.52 6.81 10.94
N GLU A 10 -26.23 6.55 12.21
CA GLU A 10 -25.06 7.09 12.92
C GLU A 10 -23.73 6.59 12.35
N GLU A 11 -23.69 5.36 11.82
CA GLU A 11 -22.47 4.73 11.30
C GLU A 11 -22.31 4.88 9.77
N THR A 12 -23.41 5.12 9.06
CA THR A 12 -23.43 5.19 7.59
C THR A 12 -22.93 6.53 7.04
N GLY A 13 -22.95 7.60 7.84
CA GLY A 13 -22.46 8.92 7.43
C GLY A 13 -21.01 8.91 6.92
N TRP A 14 -20.15 8.07 7.51
CA TRP A 14 -18.77 7.91 7.07
C TRP A 14 -18.65 7.32 5.65
N TYR A 15 -19.50 6.34 5.32
CA TYR A 15 -19.54 5.73 3.99
C TYR A 15 -20.19 6.65 2.96
N LEU A 16 -21.21 7.41 3.35
CA LEU A 16 -21.92 8.32 2.45
C LEU A 16 -20.97 9.37 1.85
N ALA A 17 -20.11 9.97 2.67
CA ALA A 17 -19.11 10.94 2.21
C ALA A 17 -18.09 10.38 1.20
N ARG A 18 -17.90 9.05 1.17
CA ARG A 18 -16.92 8.35 0.31
C ARG A 18 -17.53 7.66 -0.91
N GLN A 19 -18.84 7.43 -0.88
CA GLN A 19 -19.58 6.82 -1.99
C GLN A 19 -20.34 7.85 -2.84
N THR A 20 -20.38 9.12 -2.41
CA THR A 20 -21.03 10.21 -3.15
C THR A 20 -20.00 11.22 -3.68
N GLY A 21 -20.37 11.94 -4.73
CA GLY A 21 -19.57 13.04 -5.28
C GLY A 21 -18.23 12.60 -5.89
N GLY A 22 -17.20 13.43 -5.74
CA GLY A 22 -15.88 13.18 -6.33
C GLY A 22 -15.10 11.99 -5.73
N TRP A 23 -15.52 11.49 -4.56
CA TRP A 23 -14.84 10.39 -3.88
C TRP A 23 -15.17 9.01 -4.44
N THR A 24 -16.30 8.87 -5.15
CA THR A 24 -16.68 7.61 -5.81
C THR A 24 -15.60 7.14 -6.79
N ALA A 25 -14.97 8.06 -7.52
CA ALA A 25 -13.88 7.74 -8.43
C ALA A 25 -12.66 7.15 -7.71
N VAL A 26 -12.31 7.69 -6.53
CA VAL A 26 -11.22 7.19 -5.70
C VAL A 26 -11.57 5.82 -5.10
N THR A 27 -12.82 5.63 -4.67
CA THR A 27 -13.32 4.33 -4.18
C THR A 27 -13.23 3.25 -5.26
N LEU A 28 -13.61 3.56 -6.50
CA LEU A 28 -13.47 2.64 -7.64
C LEU A 28 -12.00 2.40 -7.99
N LEU A 29 -11.16 3.44 -7.96
CA LEU A 29 -9.73 3.31 -8.15
C LEU A 29 -9.11 2.35 -7.11
N LEU A 30 -9.50 2.44 -5.84
CA LEU A 30 -9.02 1.51 -4.81
C LEU A 30 -9.50 0.09 -5.06
N LEU A 31 -10.78 -0.10 -5.43
CA LEU A 31 -11.29 -1.43 -5.75
C LEU A 31 -10.45 -2.10 -6.85
N PHE A 32 -10.24 -1.42 -7.98
CA PHE A 32 -9.51 -2.02 -9.11
C PHE A 32 -7.99 -1.97 -8.94
N GLY A 33 -7.46 -0.85 -8.50
CA GLY A 33 -6.03 -0.60 -8.39
C GLY A 33 -5.38 -1.21 -7.17
N HIS A 34 -6.05 -1.23 -6.02
CA HIS A 34 -5.51 -1.80 -4.79
C HIS A 34 -5.76 -3.31 -4.69
N PHE A 35 -6.94 -3.79 -5.09
CA PHE A 35 -7.30 -5.20 -4.99
C PHE A 35 -7.08 -5.96 -6.30
N PHE A 36 -7.86 -5.67 -7.35
CA PHE A 36 -7.87 -6.50 -8.56
C PHE A 36 -6.51 -6.54 -9.26
N LEU A 37 -5.85 -5.41 -9.46
CA LEU A 37 -4.61 -5.35 -10.23
C LEU A 37 -3.46 -6.12 -9.55
N PRO A 38 -3.17 -5.93 -8.25
CA PRO A 38 -2.19 -6.77 -7.55
C PRO A 38 -2.62 -8.22 -7.45
N PHE A 39 -3.91 -8.49 -7.21
CA PHE A 39 -4.41 -9.86 -7.10
C PHE A 39 -4.23 -10.66 -8.40
N LEU A 40 -4.65 -10.10 -9.53
CA LEU A 40 -4.51 -10.74 -10.84
C LEU A 40 -3.05 -10.78 -11.28
N GLY A 41 -2.28 -9.73 -11.04
CA GLY A 41 -0.85 -9.68 -11.37
C GLY A 41 -0.02 -10.69 -10.58
N LEU A 42 -0.40 -10.95 -9.32
CA LEU A 42 0.27 -11.89 -8.43
C LEU A 42 -0.48 -13.22 -8.29
N ILE A 43 -1.45 -13.56 -9.16
CA ILE A 43 -2.04 -14.90 -9.11
C ILE A 43 -1.06 -15.94 -9.66
N SER A 44 -0.38 -15.57 -10.75
CA SER A 44 0.60 -16.43 -11.41
C SER A 44 1.88 -16.56 -10.59
N ARG A 45 2.49 -17.74 -10.66
CA ARG A 45 3.79 -18.01 -10.04
C ARG A 45 4.93 -17.26 -10.73
N TYR A 46 4.80 -16.97 -12.02
CA TYR A 46 5.88 -16.42 -12.83
C TYR A 46 6.31 -15.01 -12.38
N PRO A 47 5.39 -14.02 -12.24
CA PRO A 47 5.74 -12.70 -11.73
C PRO A 47 6.40 -12.76 -10.34
N LYS A 48 5.97 -13.68 -9.47
CA LYS A 48 6.50 -13.86 -8.11
C LYS A 48 7.95 -14.34 -8.03
N ARG A 49 8.50 -14.92 -9.11
CA ARG A 49 9.88 -15.43 -9.13
C ARG A 49 10.83 -14.50 -9.85
N GLN A 50 10.33 -13.49 -10.55
CA GLN A 50 11.14 -12.54 -11.29
C GLN A 50 11.18 -11.19 -10.56
N GLY A 51 12.34 -10.87 -9.97
CA GLY A 51 12.54 -9.60 -9.26
C GLY A 51 12.23 -8.36 -10.10
N LEU A 52 12.54 -8.42 -11.41
CA LEU A 52 12.24 -7.33 -12.35
C LEU A 52 10.72 -7.07 -12.53
N LEU A 53 9.88 -8.09 -12.37
CA LEU A 53 8.43 -7.96 -12.42
C LEU A 53 7.82 -7.63 -11.05
N LEU A 54 8.40 -8.17 -9.97
CA LEU A 54 7.97 -7.88 -8.60
C LEU A 54 8.23 -6.44 -8.18
N THR A 55 9.36 -5.86 -8.59
CA THR A 55 9.76 -4.51 -8.18
C THR A 55 8.71 -3.43 -8.52
N PRO A 56 8.26 -3.27 -9.78
CA PRO A 56 7.21 -2.31 -10.10
C PRO A 56 5.88 -2.63 -9.40
N GLY A 57 5.56 -3.91 -9.20
CA GLY A 57 4.37 -4.33 -8.43
C GLY A 57 4.43 -3.90 -6.96
N ALA A 58 5.59 -3.98 -6.32
CA ALA A 58 5.79 -3.51 -4.95
C ALA A 58 5.60 -1.98 -4.84
N PHE A 59 6.17 -1.21 -5.77
CA PHE A 59 5.95 0.23 -5.83
C PHE A 59 4.47 0.59 -6.06
N TRP A 60 3.78 -0.16 -6.93
CA TRP A 60 2.35 0.02 -7.15
C TRP A 60 1.52 -0.22 -5.89
N VAL A 61 1.80 -1.30 -5.15
CA VAL A 61 1.12 -1.59 -3.88
C VAL A 61 1.37 -0.49 -2.86
N LEU A 62 2.60 0.01 -2.74
CA LEU A 62 2.93 1.13 -1.85
C LEU A 62 2.17 2.41 -2.24
N LEU A 63 2.09 2.71 -3.54
CA LEU A 63 1.33 3.85 -4.05
C LEU A 63 -0.16 3.72 -3.73
N MET A 64 -0.77 2.56 -4.01
CA MET A 64 -2.19 2.32 -3.73
C MET A 64 -2.49 2.33 -2.23
N HIS A 65 -1.55 1.87 -1.39
CA HIS A 65 -1.68 1.97 0.05
C HIS A 65 -1.65 3.44 0.53
N TRP A 66 -0.83 4.29 -0.09
CA TRP A 66 -0.88 5.72 0.18
C TRP A 66 -2.23 6.33 -0.21
N VAL A 67 -2.79 5.95 -1.37
CA VAL A 67 -4.14 6.38 -1.80
C VAL A 67 -5.22 5.88 -0.83
N ASP A 68 -5.08 4.68 -0.27
CA ASP A 68 -6.01 4.11 0.71
C ASP A 68 -6.03 4.93 2.00
N ILE A 69 -4.86 5.26 2.55
CA ILE A 69 -4.74 6.15 3.71
C ILE A 69 -5.32 7.53 3.40
N TYR A 70 -5.04 8.07 2.21
CA TYR A 70 -5.60 9.35 1.76
C TYR A 70 -7.13 9.30 1.72
N TRP A 71 -7.72 8.24 1.17
CA TRP A 71 -9.18 8.01 1.14
C TRP A 71 -9.78 7.77 2.54
N LEU A 72 -9.01 7.20 3.47
CA LEU A 72 -9.44 7.02 4.85
C LEU A 72 -9.58 8.37 5.58
N VAL A 73 -8.64 9.30 5.37
CA VAL A 73 -8.53 10.54 6.16
C VAL A 73 -9.23 11.74 5.51
N MET A 74 -8.97 12.01 4.23
CA MET A 74 -9.29 13.28 3.58
C MET A 74 -10.78 13.60 3.37
N PRO A 75 -11.69 12.62 3.15
CA PRO A 75 -13.11 12.91 3.06
C PRO A 75 -13.70 13.50 4.35
N GLY A 76 -13.03 13.31 5.50
CA GLY A 76 -13.41 13.96 6.75
C GLY A 76 -13.17 15.48 6.75
N PHE A 77 -12.22 15.96 5.95
CA PHE A 77 -11.88 17.39 5.82
C PHE A 77 -12.52 18.04 4.59
N SER A 78 -12.67 17.30 3.49
CA SER A 78 -13.32 17.80 2.26
C SER A 78 -14.26 16.76 1.66
N PRO A 79 -15.55 16.75 2.07
CA PRO A 79 -16.50 15.74 1.61
C PRO A 79 -16.89 15.87 0.13
N GLY A 80 -16.82 17.08 -0.45
CA GLY A 80 -17.35 17.33 -1.80
C GLY A 80 -16.44 16.91 -2.95
N ARG A 81 -15.11 16.98 -2.75
CA ARG A 81 -14.11 16.66 -3.79
C ARG A 81 -12.78 16.27 -3.15
N PRO A 82 -11.95 15.45 -3.82
CA PRO A 82 -10.60 15.16 -3.36
C PRO A 82 -9.72 16.42 -3.52
N PRO A 83 -9.25 17.06 -2.43
CA PRO A 83 -8.40 18.23 -2.54
C PRO A 83 -6.95 17.79 -2.65
N PHE A 84 -6.48 17.50 -3.85
CA PHE A 84 -5.10 17.06 -4.04
C PHE A 84 -4.14 18.25 -3.96
N HIS A 85 -3.24 18.25 -2.97
CA HIS A 85 -2.20 19.25 -2.83
C HIS A 85 -0.82 18.63 -3.00
N LEU A 86 0.10 19.38 -3.62
CA LEU A 86 1.49 18.93 -3.77
C LEU A 86 2.17 18.67 -2.42
N LEU A 87 1.73 19.35 -1.37
CA LEU A 87 2.19 19.14 0.00
C LEU A 87 1.87 17.73 0.53
N ASP A 88 0.73 17.14 0.16
CA ASP A 88 0.36 15.79 0.60
C ASP A 88 1.35 14.75 0.08
N LEU A 89 1.75 14.91 -1.19
CA LEU A 89 2.77 14.07 -1.82
C LEU A 89 4.16 14.34 -1.24
N ALA A 90 4.52 15.61 -1.04
CA ALA A 90 5.82 15.98 -0.49
C ALA A 90 6.02 15.44 0.94
N LEU A 91 4.97 15.47 1.77
CA LEU A 91 4.99 14.90 3.12
C LEU A 91 5.10 13.38 3.10
N ALA A 92 4.36 12.71 2.20
CA ALA A 92 4.44 11.26 2.06
C ALA A 92 5.85 10.79 1.66
N ILE A 93 6.43 11.43 0.64
CA ILE A 93 7.79 11.14 0.18
C ILE A 93 8.81 11.53 1.25
N GLY A 94 8.64 12.70 1.89
CA GLY A 94 9.54 13.19 2.93
C GLY A 94 9.62 12.24 4.13
N LEU A 95 8.47 11.86 4.69
CA LEU A 95 8.42 10.94 5.83
C LEU A 95 8.89 9.53 5.45
N GLY A 96 8.46 9.02 4.30
CA GLY A 96 8.93 7.74 3.77
C GLY A 96 10.43 7.71 3.55
N GLY A 97 10.99 8.79 3.00
CA GLY A 97 12.42 8.98 2.78
C GLY A 97 13.22 9.08 4.07
N VAL A 98 12.70 9.75 5.11
CA VAL A 98 13.32 9.77 6.44
C VAL A 98 13.34 8.37 7.05
N ALA A 99 12.22 7.64 7.01
CA ALA A 99 12.15 6.27 7.51
C ALA A 99 13.12 5.34 6.78
N ALA A 100 13.13 5.37 5.45
CA ALA A 100 14.05 4.59 4.63
C ALA A 100 15.51 4.95 4.92
N SER A 101 15.83 6.24 5.04
CA SER A 101 17.17 6.72 5.40
C SER A 101 17.64 6.18 6.75
N LEU A 102 16.78 6.22 7.78
CA LEU A 102 17.12 5.70 9.10
C LEU A 102 17.36 4.18 9.07
N ILE A 103 16.57 3.44 8.30
CA ILE A 103 16.77 2.00 8.11
C ILE A 103 18.11 1.74 7.43
N LEU A 104 18.41 2.43 6.32
CA LEU A 104 19.66 2.26 5.58
C LEU A 104 20.88 2.65 6.42
N LEU A 105 20.81 3.74 7.20
CA LEU A 105 21.88 4.13 8.11
C LEU A 105 22.13 3.10 9.22
N ARG A 106 21.09 2.40 9.69
CA ARG A 106 21.25 1.28 10.62
C ARG A 106 21.85 0.05 9.93
N LEU A 107 21.36 -0.30 8.74
CA LEU A 107 21.87 -1.43 7.97
C LEU A 107 23.35 -1.27 7.60
N ARG A 108 23.82 -0.03 7.35
CA ARG A 108 25.25 0.25 7.11
C ARG A 108 26.17 -0.11 8.28
N ARG A 109 25.64 -0.26 9.49
CA ARG A 109 26.41 -0.57 10.70
C ARG A 109 26.40 -2.06 11.06
N CYS A 110 25.65 -2.89 10.33
CA CYS A 110 25.45 -4.30 10.61
C CYS A 110 25.72 -5.14 9.35
N SER A 111 26.11 -6.41 9.54
CA SER A 111 26.08 -7.37 8.43
C SER A 111 24.63 -7.63 8.04
N VAL A 112 24.29 -7.47 6.75
CA VAL A 112 22.95 -7.71 6.21
C VAL A 112 22.64 -9.21 6.11
N ILE A 113 23.70 -10.03 6.11
CA ILE A 113 23.61 -11.48 6.12
C ILE A 113 23.83 -11.97 7.55
N PRO A 114 22.98 -12.86 8.09
CA PRO A 114 23.13 -13.38 9.44
C PRO A 114 24.23 -14.45 9.49
N GLU A 115 25.50 -14.04 9.57
CA GLU A 115 26.70 -14.89 9.49
C GLU A 115 26.74 -16.06 10.48
N LYS A 116 26.06 -15.95 11.63
CA LYS A 116 26.06 -16.96 12.70
C LYS A 116 24.80 -17.82 12.74
N ASP A 117 23.90 -17.70 11.76
CA ASP A 117 22.67 -18.48 11.72
C ASP A 117 22.93 -19.93 11.24
N PRO A 118 22.59 -20.96 12.04
CA PRO A 118 22.74 -22.36 11.64
C PRO A 118 21.98 -22.74 10.35
N ARG A 119 20.94 -21.99 9.97
CA ARG A 119 20.12 -22.23 8.77
C ARG A 119 20.59 -21.47 7.53
N LEU A 120 21.66 -20.67 7.64
CA LEU A 120 22.16 -19.87 6.52
C LEU A 120 22.52 -20.73 5.31
N ALA A 121 23.28 -21.82 5.51
CA ALA A 121 23.69 -22.71 4.43
C ALA A 121 22.49 -23.32 3.68
N ALA A 122 21.53 -23.88 4.43
CA ALA A 122 20.30 -24.44 3.85
C ALA A 122 19.44 -23.40 3.10
N SER A 123 19.48 -22.13 3.51
CA SER A 123 18.74 -21.05 2.85
C SER A 123 19.41 -20.57 1.55
N LEU A 124 20.74 -20.62 1.48
CA LEU A 124 21.49 -20.28 0.27
C LEU A 124 21.37 -21.37 -0.81
N GLU A 125 21.28 -22.63 -0.39
CA GLU A 125 21.07 -23.78 -1.29
C GLU A 125 19.62 -23.95 -1.73
N PHE A 126 18.67 -23.23 -1.10
CA PHE A 126 17.25 -23.37 -1.39
C PHE A 126 16.90 -22.79 -2.78
N GLU A 127 16.63 -23.68 -3.73
CA GLU A 127 16.01 -23.34 -5.00
C GLU A 127 14.52 -23.68 -4.97
N ASN A 128 13.68 -22.67 -5.17
CA ASN A 128 12.23 -22.85 -5.20
C ASN A 128 11.80 -23.37 -6.59
N ALA A 129 12.00 -24.66 -6.91
CA ALA A 129 11.70 -25.29 -8.21
C ALA A 129 10.32 -24.95 -8.78
#